data_AF-A0A0G0MYA2-F1
#
_entry.id   AF-A0A0G0MYA2-F1
#
_cell.length_a   1.000
_cell.length_b   1.000
_cell.length_c   1.000
_cell.angle_alpha   90.00
_cell.angle_beta   90.00
_cell.angle_gamma   90.00
#
_symmetry.space_group_name_H-M   'P 1'
#
loop_
_entity.id
_entity.type
_entity.pdbx_description
1 polymer ?
#
loop_
_entity_poly.entity_id
_entity_poly.type
_entity_poly.pdbx_seq_one_letter_code
_entity_poly.pdbx_strand_id
1 'polypeptide(L)'
;MSESSDQVVSPEISNSDFGPSQIGGLEIVLRTLGGLGGGIIGTGLIFLISILGSGIFPAVFGETSSDGTVHPLFVFLFLAMVFLGSATANLLGVLFIGLSNREKYAHLSTTLVQIFILNIVILILVAPVYMIVAGLNIEMIAFVAALQIVLSAMASTLILEIMANYRYALLGVYSTVLAILASSGVIFIIYSISKSNPTLLLFLALPTMWISIGFFSGLLGWFYGWIYKIYGTDFLSSAIIYGADVHILSKAEEIAMEQEDERRHEAKKRDEGAAFLKGGK
;
A
#
# COMPACT_ATOMS: atom_id res chain seq x y z
N MET A 1 24.35 -53.05 -8.31
CA MET A 1 24.31 -51.70 -7.72
C MET A 1 23.40 -50.89 -8.63
N SER A 2 22.22 -50.55 -8.12
CA SER A 2 21.07 -50.05 -8.88
C SER A 2 21.26 -48.58 -9.21
N GLU A 3 21.38 -48.24 -10.49
CA GLU A 3 21.24 -46.86 -10.99
C GLU A 3 19.77 -46.45 -10.81
N SER A 4 19.49 -45.62 -9.80
CA SER A 4 18.22 -44.91 -9.69
C SER A 4 18.24 -43.77 -10.69
N SER A 5 17.55 -43.97 -11.81
CA SER A 5 17.18 -42.93 -12.75
C SER A 5 16.27 -41.92 -12.04
N ASP A 6 16.86 -40.83 -11.54
CA ASP A 6 16.13 -39.64 -11.12
C ASP A 6 15.41 -39.07 -12.35
N GLN A 7 14.12 -39.37 -12.44
CA GLN A 7 13.25 -38.69 -13.38
C GLN A 7 13.13 -37.24 -12.93
N VAL A 8 13.79 -36.35 -13.67
CA VAL A 8 13.57 -34.92 -13.61
C VAL A 8 12.12 -34.69 -14.05
N VAL A 9 11.24 -34.55 -13.07
CA VAL A 9 9.87 -34.11 -13.29
C VAL A 9 9.97 -32.63 -13.65
N SER A 10 10.06 -32.33 -14.95
CA SER A 10 9.87 -30.98 -15.45
C SER A 10 8.48 -30.51 -15.01
N PRO A 11 8.36 -29.38 -14.29
CA PRO A 11 7.05 -28.87 -13.91
C PRO A 11 6.30 -28.52 -15.20
N GLU A 12 5.24 -29.25 -15.50
CA GLU A 12 4.26 -28.81 -16.50
C GLU A 12 3.70 -27.47 -16.02
N ILE A 13 4.17 -26.37 -16.62
CA ILE A 13 3.56 -25.05 -16.47
C ILE A 13 2.16 -25.18 -17.07
N SER A 14 1.17 -25.44 -16.22
CA SER A 14 -0.20 -25.58 -16.67
C SER A 14 -0.63 -24.22 -17.24
N ASN A 15 -1.27 -24.22 -18.42
CA ASN A 15 -1.87 -23.03 -19.03
C ASN A 15 -2.93 -22.33 -18.14
N SER A 16 -3.20 -22.84 -16.92
CA SER A 16 -4.09 -22.23 -15.94
C SER A 16 -3.44 -21.09 -15.11
N ASP A 17 -2.12 -20.89 -15.21
CA ASP A 17 -1.41 -19.79 -14.51
C ASP A 17 -1.44 -18.44 -15.25
N PHE A 18 -1.94 -18.41 -16.48
CA PHE A 18 -2.09 -17.15 -17.23
C PHE A 18 -3.47 -16.54 -17.00
N GLY A 19 -3.54 -15.56 -16.09
CA GLY A 19 -4.71 -14.70 -15.91
C GLY A 19 -4.64 -13.84 -14.65
N PRO A 20 -5.51 -12.81 -14.53
CA PRO A 20 -5.60 -12.02 -13.31
C PRO A 20 -6.10 -12.87 -12.14
N SER A 21 -5.58 -12.62 -10.94
CA SER A 21 -6.03 -13.29 -9.71
C SER A 21 -7.54 -13.10 -9.54
N GLN A 22 -8.29 -14.20 -9.43
CA GLN A 22 -9.74 -14.13 -9.27
C GLN A 22 -10.08 -13.69 -7.85
N ILE A 23 -10.51 -12.43 -7.69
CA ILE A 23 -10.95 -11.91 -6.41
C ILE A 23 -12.38 -12.39 -6.13
N GLY A 24 -12.59 -13.11 -5.04
CA GLY A 24 -13.91 -13.52 -4.59
C GLY A 24 -14.67 -12.39 -3.88
N GLY A 25 -16.00 -12.45 -3.83
CA GLY A 25 -16.80 -11.43 -3.13
C GLY A 25 -16.47 -11.30 -1.63
N LEU A 26 -16.15 -12.43 -0.97
CA LEU A 26 -15.69 -12.43 0.43
C LEU A 26 -14.37 -11.66 0.59
N GLU A 27 -13.47 -11.77 -0.38
CA GLU A 27 -12.19 -11.07 -0.36
C GLU A 27 -12.39 -9.55 -0.44
N ILE A 28 -13.36 -9.07 -1.22
CA ILE A 28 -13.72 -7.63 -1.26
C ILE A 28 -14.13 -7.14 0.13
N VAL A 29 -14.98 -7.91 0.83
CA VAL A 29 -15.41 -7.57 2.19
C VAL A 29 -14.23 -7.58 3.16
N LEU A 30 -13.39 -8.61 3.13
CA LEU A 30 -12.21 -8.71 3.99
C LEU A 30 -11.21 -7.58 3.73
N ARG A 31 -10.96 -7.21 2.47
CA ARG A 31 -10.12 -6.05 2.11
C ARG A 31 -10.69 -4.75 2.63
N THR A 32 -12.01 -4.57 2.50
CA THR A 32 -12.70 -3.37 2.99
C THR A 32 -12.59 -3.26 4.51
N LEU A 33 -12.83 -4.37 5.23
CA LEU A 33 -12.67 -4.44 6.68
C LEU A 33 -11.21 -4.27 7.12
N GLY A 34 -10.26 -4.82 6.37
CA GLY A 34 -8.83 -4.65 6.62
C GLY A 34 -8.40 -3.18 6.46
N GLY A 35 -8.83 -2.52 5.40
CA GLY A 35 -8.65 -1.09 5.21
C GLY A 35 -9.27 -0.29 6.36
N LEU A 36 -10.53 -0.56 6.70
CA LEU A 36 -11.21 0.08 7.83
C LEU A 36 -10.43 -0.07 9.14
N GLY A 37 -9.92 -1.27 9.43
CA GLY A 37 -9.11 -1.54 10.61
C GLY A 37 -7.85 -0.68 10.67
N GLY A 38 -7.12 -0.57 9.56
CA GLY A 38 -5.96 0.31 9.46
C GLY A 38 -6.32 1.78 9.69
N GLY A 39 -7.37 2.26 9.02
CA GLY A 39 -7.83 3.65 9.14
C GLY A 39 -8.30 4.01 10.56
N ILE A 40 -9.06 3.14 11.23
CA ILE A 40 -9.51 3.35 12.61
C ILE A 40 -8.32 3.43 13.57
N ILE A 41 -7.34 2.52 13.44
CA ILE A 41 -6.18 2.51 14.35
C ILE A 41 -5.34 3.78 14.17
N GLY A 42 -5.09 4.21 12.93
CA GLY A 42 -4.38 5.46 12.67
C GLY A 42 -5.11 6.69 13.19
N THR A 43 -6.42 6.78 12.98
CA THR A 43 -7.27 7.83 13.56
C THR A 43 -7.26 7.79 15.09
N GLY A 44 -7.32 6.60 15.68
CA GLY A 44 -7.23 6.41 17.13
C GLY A 44 -5.90 6.89 17.70
N LEU A 45 -4.80 6.70 16.95
CA LEU A 45 -3.49 7.23 17.33
C LEU A 45 -3.45 8.76 17.28
N ILE A 46 -4.01 9.38 16.24
CA ILE A 46 -4.17 10.84 16.16
C ILE A 46 -4.98 11.36 17.35
N PHE A 47 -6.10 10.71 17.66
CA PHE A 47 -6.95 11.05 18.80
C PHE A 47 -6.20 10.98 20.13
N LEU A 48 -5.48 9.88 20.36
CA LEU A 48 -4.69 9.66 21.57
C LEU A 48 -3.61 10.75 21.73
N ILE A 49 -2.86 11.04 20.66
CA ILE A 49 -1.83 12.08 20.67
C ILE A 49 -2.47 13.46 20.91
N SER A 50 -3.63 13.75 20.32
CA SER A 50 -4.34 15.02 20.52
C SER A 50 -4.76 15.20 21.98
N ILE A 51 -5.28 14.16 22.64
CA ILE A 51 -5.65 14.22 24.07
C ILE A 51 -4.41 14.44 24.94
N LEU A 52 -3.36 13.63 24.73
CA LEU A 52 -2.13 13.74 25.51
C LEU A 52 -1.46 15.11 25.30
N GLY A 53 -1.45 15.60 24.06
CA GLY A 53 -0.93 16.92 23.72
C GLY A 53 -1.67 18.05 24.42
N SER A 54 -3.00 17.98 24.46
CA SER A 54 -3.83 18.98 25.16
C SER A 54 -3.59 19.03 26.68
N GLY A 55 -3.31 17.88 27.30
CA GLY A 55 -3.06 17.79 28.74
C GLY A 55 -1.64 18.21 29.15
N ILE A 56 -0.64 17.93 28.31
CA ILE A 56 0.78 18.20 28.62
C ILE A 56 1.20 19.61 28.19
N PHE A 57 0.62 20.14 27.11
CA PHE A 57 0.99 21.43 26.53
C PHE A 57 -0.20 22.41 26.42
N PRO A 58 -0.86 22.79 27.53
CA PRO A 58 -1.98 23.74 27.47
C PRO A 58 -1.58 25.07 26.82
N ALA A 59 -0.36 25.55 27.06
CA ALA A 59 0.15 26.79 26.45
C ALA A 59 0.34 26.72 24.93
N VAL A 60 0.40 25.52 24.36
CA VAL A 60 0.63 25.29 22.91
C VAL A 60 -0.69 25.11 22.16
N PHE A 61 -1.73 24.65 22.86
CA PHE A 61 -3.07 24.42 22.29
C PHE A 61 -4.12 25.43 22.77
N GLY A 62 -3.83 26.23 23.80
CA GLY A 62 -4.80 27.03 24.55
C GLY A 62 -4.78 28.54 24.29
N GLU A 63 -3.72 29.10 23.71
CA GLU A 63 -3.65 30.53 23.45
C GLU A 63 -3.08 30.76 22.04
N THR A 64 -3.96 31.15 21.10
CA THR A 64 -3.49 32.00 20.01
C THR A 64 -2.92 33.26 20.65
N SER A 65 -1.61 33.45 20.54
CA SER A 65 -0.93 34.70 20.85
C SER A 65 -1.78 35.87 20.35
N SER A 66 -1.89 36.97 21.10
CA SER A 66 -2.68 38.15 20.67
C SER A 66 -2.31 38.66 19.27
N ASP A 67 -1.11 38.31 18.81
CA ASP A 67 -0.55 38.67 17.50
C ASP A 67 -0.91 37.67 16.38
N GLY A 68 -1.73 36.65 16.66
CA GLY A 68 -2.13 35.62 15.69
C GLY A 68 -1.00 34.67 15.27
N THR A 69 0.17 34.76 15.90
CA THR A 69 1.35 33.95 15.59
C THR A 69 1.26 32.56 16.24
N VAL A 70 1.43 31.52 15.43
CA VAL A 70 1.45 30.12 15.88
C VAL A 70 2.78 29.80 16.52
N HIS A 71 2.76 29.21 17.71
CA HIS A 71 3.97 28.73 18.34
C HIS A 71 4.61 27.60 17.49
N PRO A 72 5.89 27.66 17.09
CA PRO A 72 6.51 26.65 16.22
C PRO A 72 6.40 25.21 16.76
N LEU A 73 6.37 25.06 18.09
CA LEU A 73 6.16 23.77 18.75
C LEU A 73 4.80 23.15 18.43
N PHE A 74 3.75 23.95 18.25
CA PHE A 74 2.43 23.47 17.83
C PHE A 74 2.52 22.82 16.44
N VAL A 75 3.18 23.49 15.49
CA VAL A 75 3.35 22.99 14.11
C VAL A 75 4.11 21.68 14.12
N PHE A 76 5.18 21.58 14.91
CA PHE A 76 5.97 20.36 15.05
C PHE A 76 5.16 19.20 15.64
N LEU A 77 4.41 19.42 16.73
CA LEU A 77 3.56 18.40 17.32
C LEU A 77 2.43 17.97 16.37
N PHE A 78 1.82 18.93 15.68
CA PHE A 78 0.77 18.66 14.70
C PHE A 78 1.28 17.82 13.53
N LEU A 79 2.44 18.19 12.98
CA LEU A 79 3.13 17.43 11.94
C LEU A 79 3.46 16.01 12.40
N ALA A 80 4.00 15.85 13.62
CA ALA A 80 4.31 14.54 14.18
C ALA A 80 3.04 13.69 14.38
N MET A 81 1.96 14.29 14.86
CA MET A 81 0.66 13.64 15.05
C MET A 81 0.09 13.14 13.72
N VAL A 82 0.03 13.99 12.70
CA VAL A 82 -0.48 13.63 11.36
C VAL A 82 0.39 12.55 10.74
N PHE A 83 1.72 12.68 10.81
CA PHE A 83 2.65 11.70 10.29
C PHE A 83 2.51 10.32 10.95
N LEU A 84 2.50 10.26 12.29
CA LEU A 84 2.38 9.00 13.01
C LEU A 84 1.03 8.34 12.71
N GLY A 85 -0.05 9.12 12.75
CA GLY A 85 -1.39 8.65 12.40
C GLY A 85 -1.48 8.08 10.99
N SER A 86 -0.99 8.82 9.99
CA SER A 86 -1.02 8.39 8.59
C SER A 86 -0.10 7.20 8.35
N ALA A 87 1.12 7.20 8.88
CA ALA A 87 2.07 6.10 8.72
C ALA A 87 1.54 4.81 9.35
N THR A 88 0.96 4.88 10.56
CA THR A 88 0.34 3.73 11.21
C THR A 88 -0.87 3.23 10.41
N ALA A 89 -1.75 4.11 9.94
CA ALA A 89 -2.87 3.72 9.08
C ALA A 89 -2.38 3.03 7.80
N ASN A 90 -1.32 3.56 7.18
CA ASN A 90 -0.78 3.04 5.94
C ASN A 90 -0.16 1.65 6.13
N LEU A 91 0.64 1.46 7.17
CA LEU A 91 1.26 0.17 7.47
C LEU A 91 0.22 -0.89 7.85
N LEU A 92 -0.72 -0.56 8.74
CA LEU A 92 -1.72 -1.51 9.19
C LEU A 92 -2.81 -1.77 8.14
N GLY A 93 -3.20 -0.76 7.38
CA GLY A 93 -4.14 -0.90 6.26
C GLY A 93 -3.57 -1.84 5.20
N VAL A 94 -2.32 -1.63 4.79
CA VAL A 94 -1.65 -2.55 3.86
C VAL A 94 -1.45 -3.93 4.47
N LEU A 95 -1.05 -4.04 5.73
CA LEU A 95 -0.90 -5.33 6.41
C LEU A 95 -2.22 -6.12 6.40
N PHE A 96 -3.33 -5.50 6.80
CA PHE A 96 -4.62 -6.20 6.87
C PHE A 96 -5.19 -6.53 5.49
N ILE A 97 -5.04 -5.64 4.49
CA ILE A 97 -5.40 -5.95 3.10
C ILE A 97 -4.52 -7.09 2.57
N GLY A 98 -3.21 -7.06 2.82
CA GLY A 98 -2.28 -8.10 2.40
C GLY A 98 -2.60 -9.47 3.03
N LEU A 99 -3.03 -9.48 4.29
CA LEU A 99 -3.45 -10.71 4.98
C LEU A 99 -4.76 -11.29 4.44
N SER A 100 -5.61 -10.49 3.78
CA SER A 100 -6.86 -10.98 3.19
C SER A 100 -6.63 -11.89 1.96
N ASN A 101 -5.50 -11.74 1.27
CA ASN A 101 -5.11 -12.59 0.15
C ASN A 101 -3.60 -12.82 0.13
N ARG A 102 -3.15 -13.80 0.91
CA ARG A 102 -1.72 -14.11 1.05
C ARG A 102 -1.06 -14.56 -0.26
N GLU A 103 -1.83 -15.17 -1.16
CA GLU A 103 -1.32 -15.63 -2.46
C GLU A 103 -0.94 -14.45 -3.35
N LYS A 104 -1.82 -13.44 -3.43
CA LYS A 104 -1.54 -12.21 -4.19
C LYS A 104 -0.43 -11.37 -3.53
N TYR A 105 -0.34 -11.36 -2.20
CA TYR A 105 0.55 -10.47 -1.43
C TYR A 105 1.71 -11.22 -0.75
N ALA A 106 2.44 -12.05 -1.50
CA ALA A 106 3.53 -12.87 -0.95
C ALA A 106 4.68 -12.06 -0.30
N HIS A 107 5.00 -10.88 -0.84
CA HIS A 107 6.13 -10.04 -0.39
C HIS A 107 5.73 -8.94 0.61
N LEU A 108 4.81 -9.25 1.53
CA LEU A 108 4.22 -8.28 2.45
C LEU A 108 5.26 -7.56 3.32
N SER A 109 6.24 -8.27 3.87
CA SER A 109 7.28 -7.67 4.73
C SER A 109 8.10 -6.59 4.00
N THR A 110 8.61 -6.92 2.81
CA THR A 110 9.36 -5.97 1.96
C THR A 110 8.50 -4.77 1.58
N THR A 111 7.22 -5.02 1.26
CA THR A 111 6.24 -3.98 0.93
C THR A 111 6.05 -3.01 2.09
N LEU A 112 5.88 -3.50 3.32
CA LEU A 112 5.73 -2.65 4.51
C LEU A 112 6.96 -1.78 4.77
N VAL A 113 8.18 -2.31 4.58
CA VAL A 113 9.42 -1.54 4.73
C VAL A 113 9.49 -0.43 3.68
N GLN A 114 9.16 -0.72 2.42
CA GLN A 114 9.13 0.29 1.36
C GLN A 114 8.09 1.38 1.64
N ILE A 115 6.91 1.00 2.12
CA ILE A 115 5.86 1.95 2.55
C ILE A 115 6.37 2.84 3.68
N PHE A 116 7.03 2.27 4.70
CA PHE A 116 7.57 3.07 5.80
C PHE A 116 8.61 4.08 5.32
N ILE A 117 9.56 3.66 4.49
CA ILE A 117 10.59 4.54 3.90
C ILE A 117 9.93 5.66 3.09
N LEU A 118 8.96 5.31 2.24
CA LEU A 118 8.21 6.28 1.44
C LEU A 118 7.49 7.31 2.31
N ASN A 119 6.85 6.89 3.41
CA ASN A 119 6.18 7.81 4.34
C ASN A 119 7.18 8.80 4.97
N ILE A 120 8.41 8.37 5.29
CA ILE A 120 9.48 9.25 5.76
C ILE A 120 9.88 10.26 4.66
N VAL A 121 10.02 9.81 3.41
CA VAL A 121 10.35 10.70 2.29
C VAL A 121 9.26 11.76 2.10
N ILE A 122 7.98 11.36 2.14
CA ILE A 122 6.84 12.29 2.07
C ILE A 122 6.89 13.28 3.24
N LEU A 123 7.18 12.83 4.46
CA LEU A 123 7.33 13.71 5.61
C LEU A 123 8.40 14.79 5.37
N ILE A 124 9.58 14.39 4.91
CA ILE A 124 10.71 15.32 4.65
C ILE A 124 10.31 16.34 3.59
N LEU A 125 9.59 15.93 2.54
CA LEU A 125 9.14 16.82 1.46
C LEU A 125 8.02 17.78 1.90
N VAL A 126 7.10 17.33 2.75
CA VAL A 126 5.95 18.14 3.19
C VAL A 126 6.28 19.01 4.41
N ALA A 127 7.23 18.62 5.26
CA ALA A 127 7.69 19.41 6.40
C ALA A 127 7.98 20.90 6.12
N PRO A 128 8.74 21.27 5.06
CA PRO A 128 8.95 22.70 4.74
C PRO A 128 7.64 23.41 4.35
N VAL A 129 6.70 22.70 3.73
CA VAL A 129 5.38 23.26 3.38
C VAL A 129 4.60 23.64 4.64
N TYR A 130 4.63 22.81 5.68
CA TYR A 130 4.03 23.15 6.98
C TYR A 130 4.62 24.42 7.57
N MET A 131 5.95 24.58 7.54
CA MET A 131 6.61 25.75 8.12
C MET A 131 6.26 27.03 7.37
N ILE A 132 6.18 26.98 6.04
CA ILE A 132 5.79 28.12 5.20
C ILE A 132 4.32 28.48 5.48
N VAL A 133 3.43 27.50 5.45
CA VAL A 133 1.98 27.72 5.58
C VAL A 133 1.60 28.19 6.99
N ALA A 134 2.28 27.69 8.02
CA ALA A 134 2.06 28.14 9.40
C ALA A 134 2.37 29.63 9.61
N GLY A 135 3.27 30.21 8.82
CA GLY A 135 3.53 31.65 8.84
C GLY A 135 2.49 32.50 8.09
N LEU A 136 1.64 31.88 7.26
CA LEU A 136 0.65 32.56 6.43
C LEU A 136 -0.76 32.49 7.01
N ASN A 137 -1.27 31.28 7.26
CA ASN A 137 -2.62 31.06 7.77
C ASN A 137 -2.73 29.68 8.44
N ILE A 138 -3.17 29.65 9.70
CA ILE A 138 -3.41 28.43 10.49
C ILE A 138 -4.39 27.48 9.81
N GLU A 139 -5.44 28.00 9.20
CA GLU A 139 -6.48 27.19 8.57
C GLU A 139 -5.90 26.37 7.40
N MET A 140 -4.89 26.90 6.73
CA MET A 140 -4.21 26.22 5.62
C MET A 140 -3.40 25.00 6.08
N ILE A 141 -3.00 24.92 7.37
CA ILE A 141 -2.27 23.76 7.93
C ILE A 141 -3.10 22.48 7.80
N ALA A 142 -4.42 22.57 7.99
CA ALA A 142 -5.32 21.42 7.84
C ALA A 142 -5.34 20.88 6.39
N PHE A 143 -5.23 21.76 5.39
CA PHE A 143 -5.14 21.35 3.98
C PHE A 143 -3.81 20.68 3.66
N VAL A 144 -2.70 21.15 4.23
CA VAL A 144 -1.39 20.51 4.08
C VAL A 144 -1.41 19.10 4.70
N ALA A 145 -2.06 18.94 5.85
CA ALA A 145 -2.27 17.63 6.47
C ALA A 145 -3.14 16.71 5.62
N ALA A 146 -4.26 17.20 5.08
CA ALA A 146 -5.08 16.42 4.16
C ALA A 146 -4.28 15.97 2.94
N LEU A 147 -3.47 16.86 2.35
CA LEU A 147 -2.59 16.54 1.23
C LEU A 147 -1.56 15.46 1.60
N GLN A 148 -0.90 15.58 2.75
CA GLN A 148 0.05 14.58 3.24
C GLN A 148 -0.62 13.21 3.40
N ILE A 149 -1.81 13.17 4.00
CA ILE A 149 -2.55 11.93 4.21
C ILE A 149 -2.90 11.30 2.85
N VAL A 150 -3.48 12.07 1.92
CA VAL A 150 -3.87 11.58 0.58
C VAL A 150 -2.65 11.06 -0.19
N LEU A 151 -1.55 11.84 -0.26
CA LEU A 151 -0.33 11.44 -0.95
C LEU A 151 0.26 10.16 -0.34
N SER A 152 0.30 10.08 0.99
CA SER A 152 0.86 8.92 1.70
C SER A 152 0.01 7.66 1.49
N ALA A 153 -1.32 7.75 1.59
CA ALA A 153 -2.23 6.62 1.39
C ALA A 153 -2.21 6.14 -0.08
N MET A 154 -2.25 7.08 -1.03
CA MET A 154 -2.13 6.79 -2.46
C MET A 154 -0.83 6.06 -2.77
N ALA A 155 0.31 6.64 -2.37
CA ALA A 155 1.61 6.06 -2.69
C ALA A 155 1.84 4.72 -1.96
N SER A 156 1.34 4.55 -0.74
CA SER A 156 1.40 3.26 -0.01
C SER A 156 0.59 2.16 -0.72
N THR A 157 -0.59 2.50 -1.23
CA THR A 157 -1.45 1.57 -1.98
C THR A 157 -0.84 1.21 -3.33
N LEU A 158 -0.22 2.18 -4.03
CA LEU A 158 0.50 1.92 -5.27
C LEU A 158 1.66 0.95 -5.07
N ILE A 159 2.47 1.14 -4.02
CA ILE A 159 3.55 0.20 -3.68
C ILE A 159 2.98 -1.20 -3.44
N LEU A 160 1.90 -1.31 -2.66
CA LEU A 160 1.25 -2.60 -2.40
C LEU A 160 0.83 -3.30 -3.69
N GLU A 161 0.15 -2.61 -4.60
CA GLU A 161 -0.36 -3.23 -5.84
C GLU A 161 0.76 -3.54 -6.85
N ILE A 162 1.78 -2.69 -6.97
CA ILE A 162 2.94 -2.93 -7.84
C ILE A 162 3.74 -4.13 -7.35
N MET A 163 4.00 -4.23 -6.03
CA MET A 163 4.76 -5.32 -5.44
C MET A 163 4.00 -6.65 -5.45
N ALA A 164 2.66 -6.60 -5.40
CA ALA A 164 1.81 -7.78 -5.46
C ALA A 164 1.80 -8.43 -6.84
N ASN A 165 1.61 -7.63 -7.89
CA ASN A 165 1.57 -8.15 -9.25
C ASN A 165 2.00 -7.09 -10.27
N TYR A 166 3.28 -7.11 -10.62
CA TYR A 166 3.86 -6.16 -11.57
C TYR A 166 3.19 -6.22 -12.96
N ARG A 167 2.67 -7.38 -13.37
CA ARG A 167 1.99 -7.56 -14.67
C ARG A 167 0.66 -6.81 -14.73
N TYR A 168 -0.05 -6.74 -13.61
CA TYR A 168 -1.33 -6.05 -13.49
C TYR A 168 -1.22 -4.71 -12.72
N ALA A 169 -0.04 -4.11 -12.70
CA ALA A 169 0.21 -2.85 -11.99
C ALA A 169 -0.74 -1.73 -12.42
N LEU A 170 -1.13 -1.66 -13.71
CA LEU A 170 -2.10 -0.69 -14.22
C LEU A 170 -3.47 -0.80 -13.55
N LEU A 171 -3.95 -2.03 -13.28
CA LEU A 171 -5.19 -2.25 -12.55
C LEU A 171 -5.09 -1.73 -11.12
N GLY A 172 -3.93 -1.91 -10.48
CA GLY A 172 -3.59 -1.33 -9.19
C GLY A 172 -3.62 0.20 -9.19
N VAL A 173 -3.04 0.81 -10.22
CA VAL A 173 -3.05 2.28 -10.40
C VAL A 173 -4.48 2.80 -10.55
N TYR A 174 -5.27 2.22 -11.46
CA TYR A 174 -6.66 2.66 -11.68
C TYR A 174 -7.53 2.51 -10.44
N SER A 175 -7.40 1.38 -9.73
CA SER A 175 -8.17 1.16 -8.50
C SER A 175 -7.78 2.13 -7.39
N THR A 176 -6.49 2.44 -7.26
CA THR A 176 -6.02 3.43 -6.28
C THR A 176 -6.54 4.83 -6.61
N VAL A 177 -6.44 5.28 -7.86
CA VAL A 177 -6.92 6.61 -8.27
C VAL A 177 -8.43 6.73 -8.04
N LEU A 178 -9.20 5.71 -8.43
CA LEU A 178 -10.65 5.71 -8.24
C LEU A 178 -11.01 5.69 -6.76
N ALA A 179 -10.32 4.90 -5.94
CA ALA A 179 -10.49 4.89 -4.48
C ALA A 179 -10.28 6.26 -3.85
N ILE A 180 -9.19 6.95 -4.21
CA ILE A 180 -8.87 8.29 -3.68
C ILE A 180 -9.89 9.33 -4.12
N LEU A 181 -10.35 9.29 -5.38
CA LEU A 181 -11.41 10.17 -5.88
C LEU A 181 -12.72 9.95 -5.14
N ALA A 182 -13.13 8.68 -4.99
CA ALA A 182 -14.35 8.32 -4.28
C ALA A 182 -14.29 8.72 -2.80
N SER A 183 -13.18 8.42 -2.11
CA SER A 183 -13.02 8.82 -0.70
C SER A 183 -13.03 10.33 -0.53
N SER A 184 -12.36 11.07 -1.43
CA SER A 184 -12.34 12.53 -1.39
C SER A 184 -13.74 13.11 -1.60
N GLY A 185 -14.50 12.55 -2.55
CA GLY A 185 -15.91 12.92 -2.77
C GLY A 185 -16.78 12.67 -1.55
N VAL A 186 -16.65 11.50 -0.91
CA VAL A 186 -17.38 11.17 0.32
C VAL A 186 -17.02 12.13 1.46
N ILE A 187 -15.73 12.38 1.67
CA ILE A 187 -15.26 13.33 2.70
C ILE A 187 -15.83 14.73 2.43
N PHE A 188 -15.82 15.20 1.18
CA PHE A 188 -16.37 16.50 0.80
C PHE A 188 -17.88 16.61 1.05
N ILE A 189 -18.65 15.58 0.69
CA ILE A 189 -20.09 15.53 0.95
C ILE A 189 -20.35 15.61 2.46
N ILE A 190 -19.63 14.82 3.26
CA ILE A 190 -19.81 14.80 4.71
C ILE A 190 -19.41 16.14 5.34
N TYR A 191 -18.32 16.74 4.87
CA TYR A 191 -17.88 18.08 5.31
C TYR A 191 -18.93 19.16 5.02
N SER A 192 -19.54 19.13 3.83
CA SER A 192 -20.60 20.05 3.42
C SER A 192 -21.85 19.94 4.33
N ILE A 193 -22.24 18.72 4.68
CA ILE A 193 -23.40 18.48 5.55
C ILE A 193 -23.09 18.83 7.02
N SER A 194 -21.84 18.66 7.45
CA SER A 194 -21.43 18.83 8.86
C SER A 194 -21.15 20.27 9.27
N LYS A 195 -21.72 21.26 8.56
CA LYS A 195 -21.51 22.70 8.79
C LYS A 195 -20.04 23.11 8.85
N SER A 196 -19.20 22.47 8.02
CA SER A 196 -17.78 22.80 7.90
C SER A 196 -16.95 22.59 9.17
N ASN A 197 -17.28 21.58 10.00
CA ASN A 197 -16.46 21.23 11.15
C ASN A 197 -15.13 20.55 10.72
N PRO A 198 -13.96 21.19 10.87
CA PRO A 198 -12.68 20.66 10.40
C PRO A 198 -12.19 19.47 11.23
N THR A 199 -12.60 19.38 12.49
CA THR A 199 -12.25 18.26 13.38
C THR A 199 -12.83 16.96 12.86
N LEU A 200 -14.08 16.97 12.39
CA LEU A 200 -14.72 15.78 11.82
C LEU A 200 -13.98 15.29 10.57
N LEU A 201 -13.50 16.21 9.74
CA LEU A 201 -12.73 15.88 8.54
C LEU A 201 -11.45 15.13 8.89
N LEU A 202 -10.70 15.60 9.90
CA LEU A 202 -9.46 14.95 10.35
C LEU A 202 -9.68 13.50 10.78
N PHE A 203 -10.70 13.25 11.60
CA PHE A 203 -10.94 11.90 12.15
C PHE A 203 -11.56 10.94 11.11
N LEU A 204 -12.34 11.47 10.18
CA LEU A 204 -13.03 10.65 9.18
C LEU A 204 -12.18 10.37 7.94
N ALA A 205 -11.17 11.19 7.66
CA ALA A 205 -10.35 11.10 6.47
C ALA A 205 -9.69 9.72 6.32
N LEU A 206 -8.92 9.27 7.32
CA LEU A 206 -8.19 8.01 7.26
C LEU A 206 -9.10 6.77 7.11
N PRO A 207 -10.16 6.56 7.93
CA PRO A 207 -11.07 5.44 7.77
C PRO A 207 -11.75 5.43 6.42
N THR A 208 -12.22 6.59 5.94
CA THR A 208 -12.94 6.69 4.67
C THR A 208 -12.04 6.40 3.48
N MET A 209 -10.80 6.92 3.50
CA MET A 209 -9.79 6.61 2.48
C MET A 209 -9.49 5.11 2.44
N TRP A 210 -9.20 4.50 3.59
CA TRP A 210 -8.83 3.09 3.63
C TRP A 210 -9.99 2.13 3.34
N ILE A 211 -11.23 2.47 3.74
CA ILE A 211 -12.44 1.75 3.27
C ILE A 211 -12.49 1.77 1.75
N SER A 212 -12.34 2.96 1.15
CA SER A 212 -12.47 3.13 -0.30
C SER A 212 -11.37 2.37 -1.04
N ILE A 213 -10.13 2.41 -0.53
CA ILE A 213 -9.00 1.64 -1.07
C ILE A 213 -9.30 0.13 -1.03
N GLY A 214 -9.71 -0.40 0.13
CA GLY A 214 -10.04 -1.81 0.28
C GLY A 214 -11.19 -2.25 -0.65
N PHE A 215 -12.23 -1.42 -0.74
CA PHE A 215 -13.41 -1.68 -1.56
C PHE A 215 -13.10 -1.65 -3.06
N PHE A 216 -12.50 -0.58 -3.58
CA PHE A 216 -12.26 -0.44 -5.02
C PHE A 216 -11.13 -1.31 -5.55
N SER A 217 -10.11 -1.62 -4.74
CA SER A 217 -9.09 -2.60 -5.13
C SER A 217 -9.69 -4.00 -5.30
N GLY A 218 -10.62 -4.39 -4.41
CA GLY A 218 -11.38 -5.63 -4.55
C GLY A 218 -12.37 -5.61 -5.72
N LEU A 219 -13.16 -4.55 -5.83
CA LEU A 219 -14.21 -4.41 -6.84
C LEU A 219 -13.65 -4.43 -8.26
N LEU A 220 -12.58 -3.69 -8.53
CA LEU A 220 -11.98 -3.65 -9.86
C LEU A 220 -11.26 -4.95 -10.21
N GLY A 221 -10.61 -5.62 -9.26
CA GLY A 221 -10.05 -6.95 -9.52
C GLY A 221 -11.12 -8.00 -9.81
N TRP A 222 -12.26 -7.95 -9.10
CA TRP A 222 -13.41 -8.79 -9.41
C TRP A 222 -14.00 -8.50 -10.79
N PHE A 223 -14.24 -7.22 -11.08
CA PHE A 223 -14.78 -6.78 -12.37
C PHE A 223 -13.85 -7.13 -13.54
N TYR A 224 -12.54 -6.93 -13.37
CA TYR A 224 -11.56 -7.29 -14.39
C TYR A 224 -11.49 -8.80 -14.61
N GLY A 225 -11.48 -9.60 -13.55
CA GLY A 225 -11.52 -11.06 -13.66
C GLY A 225 -12.78 -11.55 -14.36
N TRP A 226 -13.92 -10.88 -14.18
CA TRP A 226 -15.16 -11.18 -14.90
C TRP A 226 -15.07 -10.85 -16.39
N ILE A 227 -14.54 -9.68 -16.77
CA ILE A 227 -14.29 -9.32 -18.17
C ILE A 227 -13.35 -10.32 -18.84
N TYR A 228 -12.25 -10.67 -18.17
CA TYR A 228 -11.28 -11.62 -18.70
C TYR A 228 -11.91 -12.98 -18.99
N LYS A 229 -12.79 -13.48 -18.12
CA LYS A 229 -13.52 -14.75 -18.35
C LYS A 229 -14.46 -14.72 -19.55
N ILE A 230 -15.06 -13.57 -19.86
CA ILE A 230 -16.02 -13.44 -20.97
C ILE A 230 -15.29 -13.28 -22.30
N TYR A 231 -14.28 -12.42 -22.34
CA TYR A 231 -13.64 -12.02 -23.60
C TYR A 231 -12.36 -12.80 -23.91
N GLY A 232 -11.72 -13.44 -22.91
CA GLY A 232 -10.48 -14.18 -23.07
C GLY A 232 -9.25 -13.32 -23.40
N THR A 233 -9.41 -12.00 -23.47
CA THR A 233 -8.36 -11.05 -23.85
C THR A 233 -7.90 -10.24 -22.65
N ASP A 234 -6.58 -10.19 -22.45
CA ASP A 234 -5.93 -9.41 -21.39
C ASP A 234 -5.54 -8.01 -21.90
N PHE A 235 -6.36 -7.00 -21.59
CA PHE A 235 -6.15 -5.62 -22.02
C PHE A 235 -5.29 -4.78 -21.06
N LEU A 236 -5.16 -5.23 -19.80
CA LEU A 236 -4.56 -4.47 -18.71
C LEU A 236 -3.21 -5.02 -18.24
N SER A 237 -2.75 -6.15 -18.81
CA SER A 237 -1.39 -6.60 -18.64
C SER A 237 -0.41 -5.59 -19.25
N SER A 238 0.47 -5.03 -18.42
CA SER A 238 1.56 -4.15 -18.90
C SER A 238 2.66 -4.92 -19.61
N ALA A 239 2.63 -6.26 -19.55
CA ALA A 239 3.65 -7.12 -20.12
C ALA A 239 3.24 -7.64 -21.52
N ILE A 240 1.95 -7.75 -21.82
CA ILE A 240 1.46 -8.44 -23.03
C ILE A 240 0.74 -7.43 -23.93
N ILE A 241 1.17 -7.29 -25.20
CA ILE A 241 0.42 -6.48 -26.17
C ILE A 241 -0.83 -7.27 -26.58
N TYR A 242 -1.97 -6.97 -25.96
CA TYR A 242 -3.30 -7.47 -26.36
C TYR A 242 -3.41 -9.00 -26.56
N GLY A 243 -2.72 -9.79 -25.73
CA GLY A 243 -2.71 -11.25 -25.87
C GLY A 243 -1.87 -11.82 -27.02
N ALA A 244 -1.25 -10.98 -27.86
CA ALA A 244 -0.45 -11.43 -29.00
C ALA A 244 0.90 -12.03 -28.59
N ASP A 245 1.46 -11.59 -27.46
CA ASP A 245 2.82 -11.92 -27.04
C ASP A 245 2.89 -12.97 -25.92
N VAL A 246 1.76 -13.57 -25.54
CA VAL A 246 1.66 -14.56 -24.44
C VAL A 246 2.72 -15.66 -24.60
N HIS A 247 2.92 -16.11 -25.84
CA HIS A 247 3.85 -17.19 -26.17
C HIS A 247 5.34 -16.77 -26.08
N ILE A 248 5.64 -15.48 -26.18
CA ILE A 248 7.00 -14.94 -26.07
C ILE A 248 7.35 -14.75 -24.59
N LEU A 249 6.39 -14.25 -23.81
CA LEU A 249 6.55 -14.06 -22.37
C LEU A 249 6.63 -15.37 -21.59
N SER A 250 5.80 -16.36 -21.93
CA SER A 250 5.90 -17.69 -21.33
C SER A 250 7.29 -18.29 -21.54
N LYS A 251 7.82 -18.17 -22.76
CA LYS A 251 9.16 -18.67 -23.11
C LYS A 251 10.27 -17.91 -22.41
N ALA A 252 10.15 -16.59 -22.25
CA ALA A 252 11.14 -15.78 -21.53
C ALA A 252 11.16 -16.10 -20.02
N GLU A 253 10.00 -16.36 -19.43
CA GLU A 253 9.87 -16.69 -18.01
C GLU A 253 10.34 -18.11 -17.70
N GLU A 254 10.09 -19.05 -18.59
CA GLU A 254 10.63 -20.42 -18.55
C GLU A 254 12.17 -20.40 -18.57
N ILE A 255 12.77 -19.62 -19.47
CA ILE A 255 14.24 -19.43 -19.53
C ILE A 255 14.77 -18.78 -18.24
N ALA A 256 14.05 -17.82 -17.66
CA ALA A 256 14.48 -17.15 -16.43
C ALA A 256 14.44 -18.09 -15.22
N MET A 257 13.42 -18.96 -15.12
CA MET A 257 13.33 -19.99 -14.08
C MET A 257 14.43 -21.03 -14.23
N GLU A 258 14.70 -21.51 -15.44
CA GLU A 258 15.77 -22.48 -15.71
C GLU A 258 17.14 -21.93 -15.26
N GLN A 259 17.42 -20.66 -15.55
CA GLN A 259 18.64 -19.99 -15.08
C GLN A 259 18.71 -19.81 -13.55
N GLU A 260 17.59 -19.61 -12.87
CA GLU A 260 17.57 -19.50 -11.41
C GLU A 260 17.82 -20.86 -10.75
N ASP A 261 17.22 -21.92 -11.28
CA ASP A 261 17.43 -23.29 -10.80
C ASP A 261 18.85 -23.78 -11.05
N GLU A 262 19.45 -23.47 -12.20
CA GLU A 262 20.88 -23.72 -12.45
C GLU A 262 21.75 -23.02 -11.41
N ARG A 263 21.50 -21.74 -11.12
CA ARG A 263 22.25 -20.99 -10.08
C ARG A 263 22.08 -21.60 -8.69
N ARG A 264 20.88 -22.08 -8.35
CA ARG A 264 20.63 -22.77 -7.06
C ARG A 264 21.37 -24.10 -6.99
N HIS A 265 21.42 -24.86 -8.09
CA HIS A 265 22.19 -26.10 -8.16
C HIS A 265 23.69 -25.85 -8.06
N GLU A 266 24.22 -24.82 -8.71
CA GLU A 266 25.62 -24.44 -8.58
C GLU A 266 25.99 -23.99 -7.16
N ALA A 267 25.11 -23.22 -6.51
CA ALA A 267 25.31 -22.81 -5.12
C ALA A 267 25.38 -24.01 -4.17
N LYS A 268 24.47 -24.99 -4.31
CA LYS A 268 24.50 -26.23 -3.52
C LYS A 268 25.78 -27.04 -3.76
N LYS A 269 26.22 -27.19 -5.01
CA LYS A 269 27.48 -27.89 -5.34
C LYS A 269 28.70 -27.23 -4.71
N ARG A 270 28.74 -25.89 -4.65
CA ARG A 270 29.82 -25.14 -3.99
C ARG A 270 29.83 -25.37 -2.47
N ASP A 271 28.67 -25.40 -1.83
CA ASP A 271 28.55 -25.67 -0.40
C ASP A 271 28.97 -27.10 -0.03
N GLU A 272 28.57 -28.09 -0.83
CA GLU A 272 28.98 -29.49 -0.66
C GLU A 272 30.50 -29.68 -0.88
N GLY A 273 31.06 -29.03 -1.90
CA GLY A 273 32.51 -29.03 -2.14
C GLY A 273 33.29 -28.39 -0.99
N ALA A 274 32.78 -27.30 -0.41
CA ALA A 274 33.39 -26.65 0.75
C ALA A 274 33.29 -27.51 2.03
N ALA A 275 32.21 -28.27 2.21
CA ALA A 275 32.04 -29.21 3.30
C ALA A 275 33.01 -30.40 3.19
N PHE A 276 33.21 -30.93 1.98
CA PHE A 276 34.16 -32.01 1.71
C PHE A 276 35.60 -31.64 2.12
N LEU A 277 36.04 -30.41 1.80
CA LEU A 277 37.37 -29.92 2.17
C LEU A 277 37.56 -29.73 3.69
N LYS A 278 36.48 -29.57 4.47
CA LYS A 278 36.55 -29.42 5.93
C LYS A 278 36.55 -30.75 6.69
N GLY A 279 36.03 -31.83 6.11
CA GLY A 279 35.93 -33.15 6.75
C GLY A 279 37.18 -34.03 6.66
N GLY A 280 38.23 -33.60 5.94
CA GLY A 280 39.44 -34.38 5.68
C GLY A 280 40.62 -34.13 6.64
N LYS A 281 40.38 -33.68 7.87
CA LYS A 281 41.42 -33.52 8.90
C LYS A 281 41.24 -34.49 10.06
#